data_AF-A0A822D689-F1
#
_entry.id   AF-A0A822D689-F1
#
_cell.length_a   1.000
_cell.length_b   1.000
_cell.length_c   1.000
_cell.angle_alpha   90.00
_cell.angle_beta   90.00
_cell.angle_gamma   90.00
#
_symmetry.space_group_name_H-M   'P 1'
#
loop_
_entity.id
_entity.type
_entity.pdbx_description
1 polymer ?
#
loop_
_entity_poly.entity_id
_entity_poly.type
_entity_poly.pdbx_seq_one_letter_code
_entity_poly.pdbx_strand_id
1 'polypeptide(L)'
;MLAKVKIYSNLAEIIQPLGELPLEFSAEDWSNIRSDSLTLIGSNVTVTRQTITEKKNSLNNHLIYVRSPSSSQTETKFLQATMIDENINLVQLIDNNISQEPIFFTVPSDHILYINKPSQSKYYVNFTYYTTDTVYVSYLRSNL
;
A
#
# COMPACT_ATOMS: atom_id res chain seq x y z
N MET A 1 -9.96 -17.34 -22.99
CA MET A 1 -10.99 -16.30 -23.26
C MET A 1 -10.41 -14.97 -22.79
N LEU A 2 -10.48 -13.92 -23.62
CA LEU A 2 -9.97 -12.57 -23.29
C LEU A 2 -10.82 -11.91 -22.18
N ALA A 3 -10.27 -10.92 -21.48
CA ALA A 3 -11.00 -10.15 -20.48
C ALA A 3 -12.24 -9.47 -21.13
N LYS A 4 -13.37 -9.50 -20.42
CA LYS A 4 -14.63 -8.84 -20.80
C LYS A 4 -14.85 -7.63 -19.89
N VAL A 5 -15.11 -6.49 -20.50
CA VAL A 5 -15.42 -5.24 -19.79
C VAL A 5 -16.87 -4.87 -20.05
N LYS A 6 -17.63 -4.58 -18.99
CA LYS A 6 -18.96 -3.95 -19.10
C LYS A 6 -18.92 -2.58 -18.46
N ILE A 7 -19.45 -1.56 -19.12
CA ILE A 7 -19.37 -0.17 -18.65
C ILE A 7 -20.75 0.28 -18.14
N TYR A 8 -20.77 0.82 -16.93
CA TYR A 8 -21.92 1.38 -16.22
C TYR A 8 -21.62 2.83 -15.82
N SER A 9 -21.96 3.82 -16.66
CA SER A 9 -21.73 5.24 -16.36
C SER A 9 -20.32 5.51 -15.78
N ASN A 10 -20.19 5.67 -14.46
CA ASN A 10 -18.95 5.92 -13.71
C ASN A 10 -18.18 4.67 -13.21
N LEU A 11 -18.61 3.47 -13.59
CA LEU A 11 -18.00 2.20 -13.20
C LEU A 11 -17.83 1.28 -14.41
N ALA A 12 -16.81 0.42 -14.38
CA ALA A 12 -16.62 -0.65 -15.33
C ALA A 12 -16.47 -1.98 -14.56
N GLU A 13 -17.29 -2.97 -14.91
CA GLU A 13 -17.13 -4.35 -14.44
C GLU A 13 -16.10 -5.05 -15.33
N ILE A 14 -15.01 -5.48 -14.71
CA ILE A 14 -13.96 -6.27 -15.33
C ILE A 14 -14.20 -7.74 -14.98
N ILE A 15 -14.32 -8.57 -16.01
CA ILE A 15 -14.44 -10.03 -15.88
C ILE A 15 -13.27 -10.65 -16.61
N GLN A 16 -12.45 -11.42 -15.91
CA GLN A 16 -11.30 -12.09 -16.51
C GLN A 16 -11.11 -13.50 -15.94
N PRO A 17 -10.46 -14.41 -16.68
CA PRO A 17 -10.12 -15.72 -16.14
C PRO A 17 -9.37 -15.59 -14.82
N LEU A 18 -9.67 -16.46 -13.86
CA LEU A 18 -8.96 -16.46 -12.59
C LEU A 18 -7.48 -16.81 -12.81
N GLY A 19 -6.60 -15.88 -12.47
CA GLY A 19 -5.15 -16.11 -12.47
C GLY A 19 -4.67 -16.91 -11.26
N GLU A 20 -3.36 -17.01 -11.10
CA GLU A 20 -2.76 -17.59 -9.89
C GLU A 20 -3.11 -16.76 -8.66
N LEU A 21 -3.48 -17.45 -7.57
CA LEU A 21 -3.76 -16.82 -6.29
C LEU A 21 -2.48 -16.72 -5.44
N PRO A 22 -2.31 -15.64 -4.65
CA PRO A 22 -3.20 -14.49 -4.53
C PRO A 22 -3.13 -13.54 -5.74
N LEU A 23 -4.25 -12.92 -6.09
CA LEU A 23 -4.28 -11.86 -7.10
C LEU A 23 -3.55 -10.63 -6.58
N GLU A 24 -2.62 -10.09 -7.37
CA GLU A 24 -1.84 -8.91 -7.03
C GLU A 24 -2.39 -7.66 -7.72
N PHE A 25 -2.56 -6.59 -6.95
CA PHE A 25 -2.95 -5.26 -7.45
C PHE A 25 -1.96 -4.21 -6.95
N SER A 26 -1.63 -3.24 -7.81
CA SER A 26 -0.91 -2.04 -7.40
C SER A 26 -1.80 -1.13 -6.54
N ALA A 27 -1.23 -0.20 -5.77
CA ALA A 27 -2.03 0.78 -5.02
C ALA A 27 -2.91 1.64 -5.93
N GLU A 28 -2.44 1.96 -7.14
CA GLU A 28 -3.19 2.75 -8.12
C GLU A 28 -4.35 1.95 -8.74
N ASP A 29 -4.14 0.67 -9.04
CA ASP A 29 -5.23 -0.18 -9.50
C ASP A 29 -6.25 -0.37 -8.37
N TRP A 30 -5.78 -0.62 -7.15
CA TRP A 30 -6.62 -0.86 -5.99
C TRP A 30 -7.47 0.36 -5.62
N SER A 31 -6.93 1.58 -5.69
CA SER A 31 -7.70 2.81 -5.42
C SER A 31 -8.85 3.02 -6.40
N ASN A 32 -8.71 2.48 -7.62
CA ASN A 32 -9.75 2.50 -8.63
C ASN A 32 -10.72 1.32 -8.50
N ILE A 33 -10.39 0.27 -7.76
CA ILE A 33 -11.26 -0.90 -7.58
C ILE A 33 -12.17 -0.67 -6.38
N ARG A 34 -13.46 -0.95 -6.57
CA ARG A 34 -14.40 -1.02 -5.46
C ARG A 34 -14.19 -2.37 -4.74
N SER A 35 -13.44 -2.37 -3.63
CA SER A 35 -12.94 -3.60 -3.00
C SER A 35 -14.03 -4.59 -2.57
N ASP A 36 -15.22 -4.10 -2.20
CA ASP A 36 -16.41 -4.89 -1.84
C ASP A 36 -17.07 -5.59 -3.05
N SER A 37 -16.72 -5.19 -4.27
CA SER A 37 -17.26 -5.78 -5.51
C SER A 37 -16.44 -6.95 -6.04
N LEU A 38 -15.23 -7.17 -5.52
CA LEU A 38 -14.29 -8.16 -6.03
C LEU A 38 -14.70 -9.56 -5.56
N THR A 39 -15.09 -10.42 -6.51
CA THR A 39 -15.62 -11.76 -6.25
C THR A 39 -15.24 -12.75 -7.35
N LEU A 40 -15.51 -14.04 -7.10
CA LEU A 40 -15.37 -15.09 -8.10
C LEU A 40 -16.74 -15.42 -8.71
N ILE A 41 -16.79 -15.54 -10.03
CA ILE A 41 -17.97 -15.93 -10.78
C ILE A 41 -17.68 -17.14 -11.66
N GLY A 42 -18.68 -18.00 -11.86
CA GLY A 42 -18.58 -19.21 -12.67
C GLY A 42 -19.71 -20.16 -12.34
N SER A 43 -19.86 -21.21 -13.14
CA SER A 43 -20.81 -22.28 -12.83
C SER A 43 -20.39 -22.98 -11.53
N ASN A 44 -21.32 -23.10 -10.58
CA ASN A 44 -21.10 -23.82 -9.32
C ASN A 44 -19.93 -23.32 -8.45
N VAL A 45 -19.56 -22.05 -8.56
CA VAL A 45 -18.51 -21.46 -7.71
C VAL A 45 -19.10 -21.06 -6.37
N THR A 46 -18.56 -21.63 -5.29
CA THR A 46 -18.89 -21.22 -3.92
C THR A 46 -17.64 -20.68 -3.24
N VAL A 47 -17.63 -19.38 -2.96
CA VAL A 47 -16.56 -18.74 -2.18
C VAL A 47 -16.85 -18.92 -0.69
N THR A 48 -15.90 -19.49 0.05
CA THR A 48 -16.02 -19.68 1.50
C THR A 48 -15.27 -18.64 2.30
N ARG A 49 -14.19 -18.10 1.73
CA ARG A 49 -13.41 -17.03 2.36
C ARG A 49 -12.77 -16.16 1.29
N GLN A 50 -12.78 -14.87 1.54
CA GLN A 50 -11.96 -13.89 0.84
C GLN A 50 -11.06 -13.21 1.86
N THR A 51 -9.78 -13.06 1.53
CA THR A 51 -8.82 -12.34 2.37
C THR A 51 -8.13 -11.30 1.51
N ILE A 52 -8.19 -10.05 1.94
CA ILE A 52 -7.50 -8.93 1.30
C ILE A 52 -6.36 -8.54 2.24
N THR A 53 -5.14 -8.55 1.75
CA THR A 53 -3.95 -8.16 2.50
C THR A 53 -3.27 -7.00 1.80
N GLU A 54 -3.13 -5.87 2.50
CA GLU A 54 -2.22 -4.81 2.07
C GLU A 54 -0.80 -5.16 2.52
N LYS A 55 0.14 -5.16 1.58
CA LYS A 55 1.57 -5.22 1.86
C LYS A 55 2.17 -3.85 1.58
N LYS A 56 2.47 -3.13 2.65
CA LYS A 56 3.25 -1.90 2.62
C LYS A 56 4.69 -2.25 3.01
N ASN A 57 5.67 -1.76 2.25
CA ASN A 57 7.05 -1.85 2.72
C ASN A 57 7.20 -0.85 3.87
N SER A 58 7.49 -1.38 5.06
CA SER A 58 7.71 -0.53 6.23
C SER A 58 8.98 0.30 6.03
N LEU A 59 8.89 1.56 6.43
CA LEU A 59 10.04 2.45 6.47
C LEU A 59 10.79 2.35 7.80
N ASN A 60 10.34 1.51 8.74
CA ASN A 60 11.05 1.25 9.98
C ASN A 60 12.46 0.74 9.68
N ASN A 61 13.42 1.18 10.50
CA ASN A 61 14.86 0.98 10.38
C ASN A 61 15.50 1.56 9.10
N HIS A 62 14.79 2.39 8.34
CA HIS A 62 15.37 3.08 7.19
C HIS A 62 15.89 4.47 7.56
N LEU A 63 16.96 4.88 6.86
CA LEU A 63 17.52 6.21 6.96
C LEU A 63 16.60 7.24 6.30
N ILE A 64 16.35 8.31 7.03
CA ILE A 64 15.56 9.47 6.62
C ILE A 64 16.29 10.75 7.01
N TYR A 65 15.92 11.86 6.37
CA TYR A 65 16.34 13.18 6.78
C TYR A 65 15.18 13.88 7.46
N VAL A 66 15.40 14.45 8.64
CA VAL A 66 14.39 15.21 9.37
C VAL A 66 14.79 16.67 9.46
N ARG A 67 13.83 17.58 9.30
CA ARG A 67 14.07 19.00 9.48
C ARG A 67 14.49 19.27 10.93
N SER A 68 15.63 19.92 11.12
CA SER A 68 16.13 20.27 12.45
C SER A 68 15.14 21.22 13.15
N PRO A 69 14.84 21.02 14.45
CA PRO A 69 14.07 21.98 15.23
C PRO A 69 14.69 23.38 15.29
N SER A 70 16.01 23.48 15.10
CA SER A 70 16.76 24.74 15.08
C SER A 70 16.78 25.42 13.70
N SER A 71 16.04 24.91 12.72
CA SER A 71 15.99 25.52 11.39
C SER A 71 15.21 26.84 11.43
N SER A 72 15.78 27.88 10.83
CA SER A 72 15.15 29.20 10.73
C SER A 72 14.30 29.30 9.45
N GLN A 73 13.57 30.41 9.30
CA GLN A 73 12.84 30.70 8.06
C GLN A 73 13.77 30.87 6.84
N THR A 74 15.05 31.13 7.06
CA THR A 74 16.03 31.43 6.00
C THR A 74 16.99 30.27 5.70
N GLU A 75 17.21 29.33 6.64
CA GLU A 75 18.05 28.16 6.44
C GLU A 75 17.37 26.89 6.96
N THR A 76 16.98 26.02 6.04
CA THR A 76 16.45 24.70 6.38
C THR A 76 17.61 23.73 6.54
N LYS A 77 17.89 23.32 7.78
CA LYS A 77 18.89 22.28 8.09
C LYS A 77 18.19 20.94 8.26
N PHE A 78 18.77 19.89 7.69
CA PHE A 78 18.29 18.52 7.80
C PHE A 78 19.29 17.67 8.58
N LEU A 79 18.76 16.79 9.42
CA LEU A 79 19.53 15.86 10.24
C LEU A 79 19.26 14.43 9.77
N GLN A 80 20.27 13.57 9.79
CA GLN A 80 20.08 12.15 9.52
C GLN A 80 19.47 11.45 10.74
N ALA A 81 18.41 10.69 10.50
CA ALA A 81 17.74 9.89 11.51
C ALA A 81 17.33 8.53 10.95
N THR A 82 17.15 7.55 11.82
CA THR A 82 16.54 6.26 11.51
C THR A 82 15.07 6.31 11.91
N MET A 83 14.16 5.95 11.00
CA MET A 83 12.75 5.78 11.34
C MET A 83 12.60 4.56 12.27
N ILE A 84 12.02 4.75 13.45
CA ILE A 84 11.78 3.67 14.42
C ILE A 84 10.33 3.20 14.35
N ASP A 85 9.38 4.13 14.27
CA ASP A 85 7.96 3.83 14.12
C ASP A 85 7.28 4.82 13.18
N GLU A 86 6.94 4.35 11.97
CA GLU A 86 6.26 5.14 10.94
C GLU A 86 4.83 5.56 11.30
N ASN A 87 4.15 4.90 12.26
CA ASN A 87 2.76 5.23 12.59
C ASN A 87 2.65 6.55 13.37
N ILE A 88 3.67 6.83 14.19
CA ILE A 88 3.76 8.03 15.02
C ILE A 88 4.94 8.93 14.59
N ASN A 89 5.60 8.59 13.48
CA ASN A 89 6.82 9.22 12.99
C ASN A 89 7.91 9.34 14.07
N LEU A 90 8.12 8.29 14.87
CA LEU A 90 9.19 8.23 15.85
C LEU A 90 10.51 7.97 15.14
N VAL A 91 11.50 8.82 15.39
CA VAL A 91 12.82 8.74 14.76
C VAL A 91 13.92 8.70 15.82
N GLN A 92 15.03 8.05 15.48
CA GLN A 92 16.26 8.04 16.25
C GLN A 92 17.32 8.88 15.53
N LEU A 93 17.87 9.88 16.18
CA LEU A 93 18.94 10.71 15.62
C LEU A 93 20.24 9.90 15.49
N ILE A 94 20.95 10.06 14.37
CA ILE A 94 22.24 9.38 14.10
C ILE A 94 23.44 10.33 14.34
N ASP A 95 23.21 11.43 15.05
CA ASP A 95 24.28 12.38 15.35
C ASP A 95 25.07 11.95 16.59
N ASN A 96 26.21 11.31 16.34
CA ASN A 96 27.14 10.82 17.36
C ASN A 96 27.82 11.97 18.16
N ASN A 97 27.71 13.23 17.72
CA ASN A 97 28.37 14.35 18.39
C ASN A 97 27.50 15.03 19.45
N ILE A 98 26.18 14.79 19.47
CA ILE A 98 25.25 15.53 20.33
C ILE A 98 25.04 14.83 21.68
N SER A 99 25.07 13.51 21.74
CA SER A 99 24.77 12.76 22.96
C SER A 99 25.44 11.38 22.96
N GLN A 100 25.89 10.92 24.13
CA GLN A 100 26.34 9.53 24.33
C GLN A 100 25.16 8.54 24.31
N GLU A 101 23.94 9.04 24.53
CA GLU A 101 22.70 8.26 24.50
C GLU A 101 21.88 8.54 23.22
N PRO A 102 21.22 7.51 22.65
CA PRO A 102 20.39 7.67 21.47
C PRO A 102 19.19 8.59 21.75
N ILE A 103 19.04 9.63 20.92
CA ILE A 103 17.96 10.61 21.04
C ILE A 103 16.78 10.16 20.18
N PHE A 104 15.59 10.03 20.79
CA PHE A 104 14.34 9.67 20.11
C PHE A 104 13.31 10.80 20.19
N PHE A 105 12.64 11.09 19.09
CA PHE A 105 11.56 12.10 19.06
C PHE A 105 10.60 11.85 17.90
N THR A 106 9.40 12.40 18.00
CA THR A 106 8.39 12.37 16.92
C THR A 106 8.52 13.58 16.01
N VAL A 107 8.37 13.39 14.69
CA VAL A 107 8.50 14.46 13.70
C VAL A 107 7.22 14.58 12.86
N PRO A 108 6.74 15.80 12.55
CA PRO A 108 5.65 15.99 11.58
C PRO A 108 6.00 15.37 10.22
N SER A 109 5.04 14.74 9.54
CA SER A 109 5.31 14.03 8.27
C SER A 109 5.86 14.94 7.17
N ASP A 110 5.49 16.22 7.14
CA ASP A 110 5.98 17.23 6.20
C ASP A 110 7.43 17.68 6.49
N HIS A 111 7.97 17.32 7.65
CA HIS A 111 9.35 17.56 8.04
C HIS A 111 10.28 16.36 7.77
N ILE A 112 9.76 15.29 7.17
CA ILE A 112 10.50 14.07 6.83
C ILE A 112 10.79 14.04 5.33
N LEU A 113 12.07 13.92 4.99
CA LEU A 113 12.56 13.67 3.65
C LEU A 113 13.05 12.24 3.55
N TYR A 114 12.42 11.46 2.68
CA TYR A 114 12.79 10.07 2.42
C TYR A 114 13.92 10.00 1.40
N ILE A 115 14.97 9.23 1.71
CA ILE A 115 16.12 9.02 0.81
C ILE A 115 15.72 8.20 -0.41
N ASN A 116 14.83 7.24 -0.21
CA ASN A 116 14.25 6.42 -1.26
C ASN A 116 12.76 6.73 -1.38
N LYS A 117 12.24 6.72 -2.61
CA LYS A 117 10.79 6.76 -2.83
C LYS A 117 10.15 5.61 -2.05
N PRO A 118 9.17 5.86 -1.16
CA PRO A 118 8.46 4.80 -0.47
C PRO A 118 7.92 3.81 -1.50
N SER A 119 8.12 2.51 -1.26
CA SER A 119 7.54 1.53 -2.16
C SER A 119 6.02 1.64 -2.08
N GLN A 120 5.36 1.69 -3.24
CA GLN A 120 3.92 1.72 -3.29
C GLN A 120 3.35 0.46 -2.65
N SER A 121 2.26 0.61 -1.88
CA SER A 121 1.53 -0.54 -1.34
C SER A 121 1.11 -1.48 -2.47
N LYS A 122 1.13 -2.78 -2.18
CA LYS A 122 0.52 -3.81 -3.03
C LYS A 122 -0.62 -4.46 -2.28
N TYR A 123 -1.68 -4.78 -3.00
CA TYR A 123 -2.86 -5.45 -2.44
C TYR A 123 -2.94 -6.86 -2.99
N TYR A 124 -3.06 -7.82 -2.09
CA TYR A 124 -3.16 -9.24 -2.40
C TYR A 124 -4.55 -9.73 -2.04
N VAL A 125 -5.26 -10.28 -3.01
CA VAL A 125 -6.59 -10.85 -2.80
C VAL A 125 -6.52 -12.35 -2.96
N ASN A 126 -6.80 -13.06 -1.88
CA ASN A 126 -6.86 -14.50 -1.87
C ASN A 126 -8.29 -14.99 -1.67
N PHE A 127 -8.62 -16.08 -2.34
CA PHE A 127 -9.91 -16.74 -2.26
C PHE A 127 -9.74 -18.19 -1.84
N THR A 128 -10.56 -18.62 -0.89
CA THR A 128 -10.84 -20.03 -0.64
C THR A 128 -12.21 -20.34 -1.23
N TYR A 129 -12.26 -21.24 -2.21
CA TYR A 129 -13.47 -21.52 -2.96
C TYR A 129 -13.52 -22.99 -3.42
N TYR A 130 -14.73 -23.45 -3.73
CA TYR A 130 -14.98 -24.73 -4.39
C TYR A 130 -15.60 -24.47 -5.75
N THR A 131 -15.20 -25.26 -6.74
CA THR A 131 -15.75 -25.20 -8.10
C THR A 131 -15.66 -26.58 -8.75
N THR A 132 -16.56 -26.86 -9.68
CA THR A 132 -16.45 -27.96 -10.64
C THR A 132 -16.08 -27.48 -12.03
N ASP A 133 -16.05 -26.16 -12.24
CA ASP A 133 -16.02 -25.53 -13.55
C ASP A 133 -15.02 -24.36 -13.61
N THR A 134 -14.89 -23.77 -14.79
CA THR A 134 -14.06 -22.58 -15.03
C THR A 134 -14.50 -21.40 -14.17
N VAL A 135 -13.52 -20.77 -13.52
CA VAL A 135 -13.73 -19.63 -12.62
C VAL A 135 -13.15 -18.36 -13.22
N TYR A 136 -13.87 -17.27 -13.03
CA TYR A 136 -13.48 -15.93 -13.41
C TYR A 136 -13.48 -15.05 -12.17
N VAL A 137 -12.61 -14.04 -12.15
CA VAL A 137 -12.71 -12.96 -11.18
C VAL A 137 -13.52 -11.83 -11.80
N SER A 138 -14.43 -11.25 -11.01
CA SER A 138 -15.21 -10.06 -11.36
C SER A 138 -15.00 -8.97 -10.33
N TYR A 139 -14.82 -7.73 -10.78
CA TYR A 139 -14.76 -6.56 -9.90
C TYR A 139 -15.16 -5.29 -10.65
N LEU A 140 -15.67 -4.31 -9.90
CA LEU A 140 -15.98 -2.97 -10.39
C LEU A 140 -14.76 -2.06 -10.23
N ARG A 141 -14.43 -1.32 -11.28
CA ARG A 141 -13.40 -0.28 -11.31
C ARG A 141 -14.03 1.08 -11.65
N SER A 142 -13.63 2.14 -10.99
CA SER A 142 -13.92 3.52 -11.43
C SER A 142 -13.35 3.75 -12.82
N ASN A 143 -14.13 4.37 -13.71
CA ASN A 143 -13.71 4.74 -15.07
C ASN A 143 -13.66 6.26 -15.28
N LEU A 144 -13.72 7.02 -14.18
CA LEU A 144 -13.57 8.48 -14.14
C LEU A 144 -12.10 8.90 -14.11
#